data_AF-A0A1L5KF11-F1
#
_entry.id   AF-A0A1L5KF11-F1
#
_cell.length_a   1.000
_cell.length_b   1.000
_cell.length_c   1.000
_cell.angle_alpha   90.00
_cell.angle_beta   90.00
_cell.angle_gamma   90.00
#
_symmetry.space_group_name_H-M   'P 1'
#
loop_
_entity.id
_entity.type
_entity.pdbx_description
1 polymer ?
#
loop_
_entity_poly.entity_id
_entity_poly.type
_entity_poly.pdbx_seq_one_letter_code
_entity_poly.pdbx_strand_id
1 'polypeptide(L)'
;SAITNSLRLLDLPDVVQQMIFEGKLTAGHARAILAVPYEDARIRLAEKVVAEGLSVRATENLAPLFSAGETPKTPRPATPQSFKKAARVLRQVFNTNVRVKSSRGKNKIEIEFKDEEELSHILGEMIQFGQEDQDEE
;
A
#
# COMPACT_ATOMS: atom_id res chain seq x y z
N SER A 1 -32.37 3.55 17.70
CA SER A 1 -31.11 3.44 16.93
C SER A 1 -30.19 4.68 16.97
N ALA A 2 -30.49 5.75 17.73
CA ALA A 2 -29.60 6.92 17.85
C ALA A 2 -28.50 6.75 18.93
N ILE A 3 -28.82 6.01 20.00
CA ILE A 3 -27.92 5.80 21.15
C ILE A 3 -26.70 4.95 20.75
N THR A 4 -26.92 3.88 19.97
CA THR A 4 -25.84 2.99 19.49
C THR A 4 -24.85 3.71 18.57
N ASN A 5 -25.32 4.65 17.76
CA ASN A 5 -24.44 5.40 16.86
C ASN A 5 -23.52 6.36 17.62
N SER A 6 -23.99 6.94 18.72
CA SER A 6 -23.18 7.85 19.53
C SER A 6 -22.12 7.08 20.34
N LEU A 7 -22.46 5.90 20.84
CA LEU A 7 -21.50 5.02 21.51
C LEU A 7 -20.37 4.57 20.57
N ARG A 8 -20.70 4.24 19.32
CA ARG A 8 -19.72 3.84 18.30
C ARG A 8 -18.71 4.94 17.96
N LEU A 9 -19.06 6.22 18.15
CA LEU A 9 -18.10 7.31 17.93
C LEU A 9 -17.00 7.35 18.99
N LEU A 10 -17.23 6.75 20.16
CA LEU A 10 -16.22 6.60 21.21
C LEU A 10 -15.16 5.56 20.85
N ASP A 11 -15.44 4.66 19.90
CA ASP A 11 -14.47 3.68 19.38
C ASP A 11 -13.50 4.30 18.36
N LEU A 12 -13.63 5.59 18.06
CA LEU A 12 -12.70 6.32 17.19
C LEU A 12 -11.43 6.69 17.96
N PRO A 13 -10.27 6.73 17.28
CA PRO A 13 -9.03 7.23 17.87
C PRO A 13 -9.20 8.67 18.38
N ASP A 14 -8.53 9.02 19.48
CA ASP A 14 -8.61 10.35 20.11
C ASP A 14 -8.36 11.49 19.11
N VAL A 15 -7.41 11.29 18.19
CA VAL A 15 -7.08 12.25 17.14
C VAL A 15 -8.29 12.56 16.24
N VAL A 16 -9.07 11.55 15.88
CA VAL A 16 -10.27 11.71 15.04
C VAL A 16 -11.41 12.35 15.85
N GLN A 17 -11.56 11.99 17.13
CA GLN A 17 -12.53 12.61 18.03
C GLN A 17 -12.27 14.12 18.19
N GLN A 18 -10.99 14.50 18.35
CA GLN A 18 -10.58 15.89 18.42
C GLN A 18 -10.93 16.67 17.15
N MET A 19 -10.73 16.08 15.96
CA MET A 19 -11.11 16.71 14.69
C MET A 19 -12.63 16.92 14.56
N ILE A 20 -13.45 16.04 15.14
CA ILE A 20 -14.90 16.20 15.19
C ILE A 20 -15.27 17.32 16.17
N PHE A 21 -14.63 17.37 17.34
CA PHE A 21 -14.85 18.42 18.34
C PHE A 21 -14.49 19.82 17.81
N GLU A 22 -13.41 19.91 17.03
CA GLU A 22 -12.99 21.14 16.34
C GLU A 22 -13.89 21.52 15.16
N GLY A 23 -14.89 20.70 14.82
CA GLY A 23 -15.81 20.94 13.71
C GLY A 23 -15.20 20.70 12.32
N LYS A 24 -13.99 20.14 12.23
CA LYS A 24 -13.33 19.79 10.96
C LYS A 24 -13.97 18.56 10.31
N LEU A 25 -14.51 17.66 11.14
CA LEU A 25 -15.24 16.47 10.70
C LEU A 25 -16.67 16.48 11.24
N THR A 26 -17.61 16.01 10.41
CA THR A 26 -19.00 15.86 10.82
C THR A 26 -19.25 14.46 11.37
N ALA A 27 -20.37 14.26 12.07
CA ALA A 27 -20.81 12.92 12.49
C ALA A 27 -21.06 11.97 11.30
N GLY A 28 -21.26 12.49 10.08
CA GLY A 28 -21.30 11.70 8.85
C GLY A 28 -19.92 11.15 8.48
N HIS A 29 -18.89 12.01 8.48
CA HIS A 29 -17.49 11.60 8.25
C HIS A 29 -17.05 10.56 9.28
N ALA A 30 -17.37 10.79 10.54
CA ALA A 30 -16.99 9.90 11.63
C ALA A 30 -17.53 8.46 11.46
N ARG A 31 -18.77 8.32 10.98
CA ARG A 31 -19.36 7.00 10.66
C ARG A 31 -18.66 6.31 9.49
N ALA A 32 -18.29 7.06 8.46
CA ALA A 32 -17.55 6.52 7.32
C ALA A 32 -16.15 6.04 7.73
N ILE A 33 -15.46 6.80 8.58
CA ILE A 33 -14.14 6.45 9.10
C ILE A 33 -14.22 5.20 10.00
N LEU A 34 -15.27 5.06 10.81
CA LEU A 34 -15.47 3.89 11.67
C LEU A 34 -15.59 2.57 10.90
N ALA A 35 -16.00 2.61 9.64
CA ALA A 35 -16.09 1.42 8.78
C ALA A 35 -14.72 0.80 8.46
N VAL A 36 -13.63 1.54 8.72
CA VAL A 36 -12.25 1.04 8.55
C VAL A 36 -11.85 0.19 9.77
N PRO A 37 -11.33 -1.03 9.60
CA PRO A 37 -11.04 -1.93 10.71
C PRO A 37 -9.78 -1.55 11.50
N TYR A 38 -8.79 -0.91 10.87
CA TYR A 38 -7.50 -0.59 11.49
C TYR A 38 -7.44 0.86 11.97
N GLU A 39 -6.92 1.06 13.18
CA GLU A 39 -6.81 2.37 13.83
C GLU A 39 -5.95 3.36 13.05
N ASP A 40 -4.74 2.95 12.63
CA ASP A 40 -3.84 3.78 11.82
C ASP A 40 -4.48 4.23 10.50
N ALA A 41 -5.28 3.35 9.88
CA ALA A 41 -5.97 3.65 8.63
C ALA A 41 -7.14 4.63 8.84
N ARG A 42 -7.81 4.59 10.00
CA ARG A 42 -8.83 5.57 10.40
C ARG A 42 -8.21 6.97 10.52
N ILE A 43 -7.06 7.09 11.18
CA ILE A 43 -6.36 8.37 11.36
C ILE A 43 -5.95 8.95 10.01
N ARG A 44 -5.32 8.14 9.15
CA ARG A 44 -4.91 8.59 7.80
C ARG A 44 -6.08 9.02 6.93
N LEU A 45 -7.20 8.28 6.99
CA LEU A 45 -8.41 8.65 6.26
C LEU A 45 -8.96 9.99 6.79
N ALA A 46 -9.01 10.18 8.11
CA ALA A 46 -9.46 11.41 8.74
C ALA A 46 -8.60 12.61 8.32
N GLU A 47 -7.27 12.49 8.38
CA GLU A 47 -6.33 13.52 7.93
C GLU A 47 -6.54 13.88 6.46
N LYS A 48 -6.71 12.86 5.59
CA LYS A 48 -6.96 13.07 4.16
C LYS A 48 -8.27 13.80 3.91
N VAL A 49 -9.34 13.45 4.63
CA VAL A 49 -10.65 14.12 4.52
C VAL A 49 -10.54 15.59 4.90
N VAL A 50 -9.80 15.92 5.96
CA VAL A 50 -9.59 17.31 6.39
C VAL A 50 -8.70 18.07 5.40
N ALA A 51 -7.63 17.44 4.91
CA ALA A 51 -6.68 18.07 3.99
C ALA A 51 -7.29 18.36 2.60
N GLU A 52 -8.09 17.43 2.08
CA GLU A 52 -8.72 17.54 0.75
C GLU A 52 -10.15 18.11 0.80
N GLY A 53 -10.70 18.37 1.99
CA GLY A 53 -12.05 18.91 2.17
C GLY A 53 -13.14 17.98 1.60
N LEU A 54 -12.99 16.67 1.79
CA LEU A 54 -13.87 15.68 1.16
C LEU A 54 -15.28 15.70 1.73
N SER A 55 -16.26 15.42 0.86
CA SER A 55 -17.65 15.25 1.28
C SER A 55 -17.88 13.90 1.98
N VAL A 56 -18.97 13.79 2.74
CA VAL A 56 -19.37 12.54 3.41
C VAL A 56 -19.46 11.38 2.44
N ARG A 57 -20.10 11.59 1.27
CA ARG A 57 -20.21 10.56 0.22
C ARG A 57 -18.86 10.15 -0.35
N ALA A 58 -17.96 11.11 -0.57
CA ALA A 58 -16.60 10.81 -1.03
C ALA A 58 -15.81 10.01 0.01
N THR A 59 -15.98 10.34 1.29
CA THR A 59 -15.36 9.63 2.42
C THR A 59 -15.88 8.20 2.54
N GLU A 60 -17.20 8.00 2.39
CA GLU A 60 -17.82 6.66 2.37
C GLU A 60 -17.30 5.79 1.23
N ASN A 61 -17.08 6.37 0.04
CA ASN A 61 -16.49 5.65 -1.10
C ASN A 61 -15.00 5.33 -0.90
N LEU A 62 -14.27 6.17 -0.17
CA LEU A 62 -12.84 5.97 0.11
C LEU A 62 -12.59 5.00 1.26
N ALA A 63 -13.48 4.91 2.25
CA ALA A 63 -13.30 4.05 3.42
C ALA A 63 -13.00 2.57 3.08
N PRO A 64 -13.68 1.91 2.12
CA PRO A 64 -13.35 0.54 1.71
C PRO A 64 -11.93 0.37 1.16
N LEU A 65 -11.39 1.39 0.49
CA LEU A 65 -10.03 1.36 -0.06
C LEU A 65 -8.98 1.40 1.06
N PHE A 66 -9.30 2.04 2.18
CA PHE A 66 -8.47 2.05 3.40
C PHE A 66 -8.66 0.78 4.24
N SER A 67 -9.80 0.09 4.12
CA SER A 67 -10.05 -1.22 4.74
C SER A 67 -9.31 -2.35 4.02
N ALA A 68 -9.19 -2.25 2.69
CA ALA A 68 -8.45 -3.19 1.86
C ALA A 68 -6.94 -2.92 1.89
N GLY A 69 -6.35 -2.93 3.10
CA GLY A 69 -4.91 -3.07 3.31
C GLY A 69 -4.02 -2.34 2.30
N GLU A 70 -4.20 -1.03 2.13
CA GLU A 70 -3.18 -0.24 1.44
C GLU A 70 -1.95 -0.19 2.35
N THR A 71 -1.04 -1.14 2.14
CA THR A 71 0.31 -1.08 2.68
C THR A 71 0.84 0.33 2.43
N PRO A 72 1.30 1.05 3.48
CA PRO A 72 1.78 2.41 3.30
C PRO A 72 2.88 2.41 2.24
N LYS A 73 2.71 3.22 1.19
CA LYS A 73 3.85 3.70 0.40
C LYS A 73 4.67 4.58 1.34
N THR A 74 5.50 3.94 2.15
CA THR A 74 6.64 4.57 2.79
C THR A 74 7.47 5.23 1.68
N PRO A 75 7.87 6.51 1.81
CA PRO A 75 8.81 7.11 0.88
C PRO A 75 10.10 6.30 1.01
N ARG A 76 10.36 5.42 0.03
CA ARG A 76 11.56 4.58 0.10
C ARG A 76 12.79 5.48 -0.05
N PRO A 77 13.77 5.38 0.87
CA PRO A 77 15.04 6.07 0.72
C PRO A 77 15.63 5.70 -0.64
N ALA A 78 16.22 6.70 -1.31
CA ALA A 78 16.72 6.60 -2.67
C ALA A 78 17.60 5.34 -2.85
N THR A 79 17.01 4.29 -3.41
CA THR A 79 17.76 3.10 -3.82
C THR A 79 18.70 3.53 -4.95
N PRO A 80 20.00 3.18 -4.89
CA PRO A 80 20.97 3.56 -5.92
C PRO A 80 20.44 3.22 -7.32
N GLN A 81 20.64 4.13 -8.27
CA GLN A 81 20.05 4.11 -9.61
C GLN A 81 20.32 2.80 -10.38
N SER A 82 21.41 2.11 -10.05
CA SER A 82 21.81 0.79 -10.59
C SER A 82 20.78 -0.31 -10.31
N PHE A 83 20.21 -0.36 -9.10
CA PHE A 83 19.22 -1.38 -8.73
C PHE A 83 17.86 -1.15 -9.41
N LYS A 84 17.53 0.11 -9.72
CA LYS A 84 16.31 0.44 -10.48
C LYS A 84 16.42 0.02 -11.94
N LYS A 85 17.61 0.15 -12.55
CA LYS A 85 17.86 -0.35 -13.91
C LYS A 85 17.75 -1.88 -13.96
N ALA A 86 18.40 -2.59 -13.04
CA ALA A 86 18.29 -4.04 -12.93
C ALA A 86 16.83 -4.47 -12.74
N ALA A 87 16.09 -3.85 -11.82
CA ALA A 87 14.67 -4.16 -11.62
C ALA A 87 13.81 -3.89 -12.87
N ARG A 88 14.14 -2.87 -13.68
CA ARG A 88 13.41 -2.57 -14.93
C ARG A 88 13.69 -3.61 -16.00
N VAL A 89 14.94 -4.03 -16.16
CA VAL A 89 15.32 -5.09 -17.10
C VAL A 89 14.66 -6.41 -16.71
N LEU A 90 14.73 -6.80 -15.43
CA LEU A 90 14.11 -8.04 -14.96
C LEU A 90 12.57 -8.01 -15.13
N ARG A 91 11.91 -6.87 -14.92
CA ARG A 91 10.47 -6.74 -15.23
C ARG A 91 10.15 -6.91 -16.71
N GLN A 92 11.04 -6.45 -17.59
CA GLN A 92 10.84 -6.53 -19.03
C GLN A 92 11.08 -7.94 -19.56
N VAL A 93 12.07 -8.66 -19.00
CA VAL A 93 12.39 -10.04 -19.35
C VAL A 93 11.34 -11.01 -18.79
N PHE A 94 11.02 -10.90 -17.50
CA PHE A 94 10.08 -11.84 -16.87
C PHE A 94 8.61 -11.49 -17.07
N ASN A 95 8.29 -10.29 -17.57
CA ASN A 95 6.92 -9.76 -17.68
C ASN A 95 6.13 -9.77 -16.33
N THR A 96 6.86 -9.87 -15.22
CA THR A 96 6.33 -10.08 -13.87
C THR A 96 6.77 -8.94 -12.94
N ASN A 97 6.04 -8.73 -11.84
CA ASN A 97 6.35 -7.69 -10.87
C ASN A 97 7.60 -8.02 -10.04
N VAL A 98 8.77 -7.56 -10.51
CA VAL A 98 10.03 -7.67 -9.76
C VAL A 98 10.22 -6.46 -8.83
N ARG A 99 10.58 -6.71 -7.57
CA ARG A 99 10.95 -5.71 -6.56
C ARG A 99 12.33 -6.03 -6.00
N VAL A 100 13.21 -5.04 -6.04
CA VAL A 100 14.53 -5.14 -5.40
C VAL A 100 14.49 -4.37 -4.09
N LYS A 101 14.75 -5.05 -2.97
CA LYS A 101 14.87 -4.44 -1.64
C LYS A 101 16.28 -4.64 -1.12
N SER A 102 16.85 -3.61 -0.52
CA SER A 102 18.07 -3.73 0.26
C SER A 102 17.70 -3.65 1.73
N SER A 103 18.10 -4.64 2.53
CA SER A 103 17.84 -4.66 3.98
C SER A 103 19.08 -5.16 4.72
N ARG A 104 19.57 -4.33 5.65
CA ARG A 104 20.74 -4.62 6.52
C ARG A 104 21.95 -5.19 5.76
N GLY A 105 22.33 -4.55 4.65
CA GLY A 105 23.50 -4.96 3.84
C GLY A 105 23.28 -6.16 2.92
N LYS A 106 22.07 -6.75 2.90
CA LYS A 106 21.71 -7.83 1.98
C LYS A 106 20.74 -7.31 0.91
N ASN A 107 21.04 -7.60 -0.35
CA ASN A 107 20.17 -7.29 -1.48
C ASN A 107 19.25 -8.49 -1.73
N LYS A 108 17.94 -8.24 -1.84
CA LYS A 108 16.91 -9.25 -2.07
C LYS A 108 16.11 -8.88 -3.32
N ILE A 109 15.85 -9.86 -4.16
CA ILE A 109 14.95 -9.77 -5.31
C ILE A 109 13.69 -10.55 -4.95
N GLU A 110 12.56 -9.85 -4.89
CA GLU A 110 11.22 -10.43 -4.70
C GLU A 110 10.52 -10.42 -6.06
N ILE A 111 10.09 -11.58 -6.55
CA ILE A 111 9.34 -11.73 -7.80
C ILE A 111 7.96 -12.30 -7.43
N GLU A 112 6.90 -11.59 -7.81
CA GLU A 112 5.52 -11.97 -7.52
C GLU A 112 4.88 -12.61 -8.76
N PHE A 113 4.68 -13.93 -8.74
CA PHE A 113 4.06 -14.71 -9.83
C PHE A 113 2.63 -15.13 -9.46
N LYS A 114 1.78 -15.35 -10.46
CA LYS A 114 0.37 -15.71 -10.30
C LYS A 114 0.16 -17.22 -10.22
N ASP A 115 0.83 -17.98 -11.08
CA ASP A 115 0.57 -19.40 -11.30
C ASP A 115 1.87 -20.20 -11.50
N GLU A 116 1.80 -21.54 -11.41
CA GLU A 116 2.95 -22.45 -11.55
C GLU A 116 3.62 -22.37 -12.94
N GLU A 117 2.84 -22.06 -13.97
CA GLU A 117 3.36 -21.83 -15.33
C GLU A 117 4.26 -20.58 -15.36
N GLU A 118 3.90 -19.51 -14.66
CA GLU A 118 4.69 -18.28 -14.59
C GLU A 118 5.99 -18.51 -13.79
N LEU A 119 5.93 -19.31 -12.73
CA LEU A 119 7.13 -19.76 -12.00
C LEU A 119 8.07 -20.55 -12.92
N SER A 120 7.54 -21.47 -13.71
CA SER A 120 8.32 -22.30 -14.64
C SER A 120 8.97 -21.45 -15.74
N HIS A 121 8.24 -20.45 -16.26
CA HIS A 121 8.76 -19.49 -17.22
C HIS A 121 9.89 -18.63 -16.63
N ILE A 122 9.71 -18.11 -15.42
CA ILE A 122 10.74 -17.33 -14.72
C ILE A 122 12.00 -18.18 -14.50
N LEU A 123 11.85 -19.44 -14.07
CA LEU A 123 12.97 -20.35 -13.87
C LEU A 123 13.70 -20.65 -15.18
N GLY A 124 12.96 -20.86 -16.28
CA GLY A 124 13.55 -21.07 -17.61
C GLY A 124 14.39 -19.88 -18.09
N GLU A 125 13.82 -18.69 -18.00
CA GLU A 125 14.50 -17.43 -18.36
C GLU A 125 15.72 -17.15 -17.46
N MET A 126 15.65 -17.48 -16.16
CA MET A 126 16.79 -17.35 -15.25
C MET A 126 17.95 -18.29 -15.61
N ILE A 127 17.66 -19.49 -16.12
CA ILE A 127 18.68 -20.45 -16.54
C ILE A 127 19.30 -20.04 -17.88
N GLN A 128 18.51 -19.51 -18.81
CA GLN A 128 19.01 -19.00 -20.10
C GLN A 128 19.97 -17.82 -19.93
N PHE A 129 19.66 -16.88 -19.04
CA PHE A 129 20.54 -15.72 -18.79
C PHE A 129 21.90 -16.11 -18.19
N GLY A 130 22.04 -17.31 -17.62
CA GLY A 130 23.31 -17.83 -17.10
C GLY A 130 24.23 -18.43 -18.16
N GLN A 131 23.79 -18.54 -19.41
CA GLN A 131 24.57 -19.13 -20.51
C GLN A 131 25.20 -18.08 -21.44
N GLU A 132 24.68 -16.85 -21.50
CA GLU A 132 25.24 -15.81 -22.38
C GLU A 132 26.61 -15.27 -21.91
N ASP A 133 26.99 -15.46 -20.64
CA ASP A 133 28.29 -15.03 -20.10
C ASP A 133 29.42 -16.07 -20.31
N GLN A 134 29.19 -17.19 -21.02
CA GLN A 134 30.21 -18.22 -21.25
C GLN A 134 30.81 -18.27 -22.68
N ASP A 135 30.33 -17.44 -23.61
CA ASP A 135 30.79 -17.47 -25.01
C ASP A 135 31.79 -16.34 -25.37
N GLU A 136 32.25 -15.54 -24.40
CA GLU A 136 33.37 -14.59 -24.57
C GLU A 136 34.59 -15.01 -23.73
N GLU A 137 35.26 -16.10 -24.13
CA GLU A 137 36.68 -16.36 -23.81
C GLU A 137 37.44 -16.84 -25.06
#